data_AF-E4YV51-F1
#
_entry.id   AF-E4YV51-F1
#
_cell.length_a   1.000
_cell.length_b   1.000
_cell.length_c   1.000
_cell.angle_alpha   90.00
_cell.angle_beta   90.00
_cell.angle_gamma   90.00
#
_symmetry.space_group_name_H-M   'P 1'
#
loop_
_entity.id
_entity.type
_entity.pdbx_description
1 polymer ?
#
loop_
_entity_poly.entity_id
_entity_poly.type
_entity_poly.pdbx_seq_one_letter_code
_entity_poly.pdbx_strand_id
1 'polypeptide(L)'
;PGTPLFEMEEGEGAPAPKKEAAPAKKEEAPAAAAPVAAPIPTAAPVPTAIPTQPISTTKTADVKPTPAAEAPVAGSRGERRVKMNRMRLRIAQRLKDAQNTAAMLTTFNEIDMSGIMKMRKEYKDLFEKEHDSRLGFMSAFIKASSVGLQKEPAINAVIDDATNEIIFRDYTDVSFAAATPKGLVVPVIRNVETMSLLDIERELARLSGIARAGKLAIEDMEGGTFTISNGGVFGSLFGTPIINPPQSGILGMHGVFDRPVAIDGKVEIRPMMYVALTYDHRLVDGREAVTFLKGIKQKIEDPRRLLLDL
;
A
#
# COMPACT_ATOMS: atom_id res chain seq x y z
N PRO A 1 -13.71 28.29 66.02
CA PRO A 1 -14.95 29.05 65.73
C PRO A 1 -14.85 29.74 64.37
N GLY A 2 -15.16 29.01 63.30
CA GLY A 2 -15.17 29.49 61.92
C GLY A 2 -16.61 29.56 61.42
N THR A 3 -16.99 30.70 60.87
CA THR A 3 -18.32 30.98 60.31
C THR A 3 -18.54 30.23 58.99
N PRO A 4 -19.66 29.50 58.82
CA PRO A 4 -20.12 29.02 57.52
C PRO A 4 -20.98 30.10 56.84
N LEU A 5 -20.70 30.40 55.56
CA LEU A 5 -21.54 31.26 54.73
C LEU A 5 -21.86 30.51 53.43
N PHE A 6 -23.16 30.58 53.08
CA PHE A 6 -23.84 30.09 51.87
C PHE A 6 -24.49 28.69 51.97
N GLU A 7 -25.72 28.72 52.49
CA GLU A 7 -26.80 27.77 52.22
C GLU A 7 -27.43 28.08 50.84
N MET A 8 -27.80 27.03 50.10
CA MET A 8 -28.58 27.11 48.86
C MET A 8 -30.07 27.11 49.19
N GLU A 9 -30.84 28.05 48.61
CA GLU A 9 -32.31 28.04 48.64
C GLU A 9 -32.88 27.28 47.43
N GLU A 10 -33.84 26.39 47.70
CA GLU A 10 -34.80 25.85 46.73
C GLU A 10 -36.22 26.20 47.20
N GLY A 11 -37.11 26.59 46.28
CA GLY A 11 -38.56 26.66 46.54
C GLY A 11 -39.43 27.20 45.38
N GLU A 12 -40.14 26.26 44.71
CA GLU A 12 -41.56 26.22 44.23
C GLU A 12 -42.24 27.45 43.54
N GLY A 13 -43.12 27.37 42.53
CA GLY A 13 -43.88 26.29 41.87
C GLY A 13 -44.80 26.83 40.73
N ALA A 14 -45.39 25.90 39.94
CA ALA A 14 -46.04 26.04 38.61
C ALA A 14 -47.51 26.57 38.55
N PRO A 15 -48.22 26.59 37.38
CA PRO A 15 -48.98 25.40 36.92
C PRO A 15 -49.18 25.18 35.39
N ALA A 16 -49.63 23.96 35.02
CA ALA A 16 -49.89 23.40 33.67
C ALA A 16 -51.39 23.44 33.23
N PRO A 17 -51.74 23.10 31.96
CA PRO A 17 -52.27 21.75 31.59
C PRO A 17 -51.95 21.33 30.12
N LYS A 18 -52.19 20.14 29.52
CA LYS A 18 -52.87 18.86 29.83
C LYS A 18 -52.36 17.74 28.87
N LYS A 19 -52.55 16.48 29.28
CA LYS A 19 -52.09 15.18 28.72
C LYS A 19 -52.82 14.68 27.47
N GLU A 20 -52.14 13.84 26.68
CA GLU A 20 -52.74 12.68 25.98
C GLU A 20 -51.76 11.48 25.99
N ALA A 21 -52.29 10.25 25.93
CA ALA A 21 -51.74 9.02 26.50
C ALA A 21 -50.95 8.08 25.55
N ALA A 22 -50.06 7.26 26.13
CA ALA A 22 -49.31 6.16 25.49
C ALA A 22 -50.15 4.85 25.40
N PRO A 23 -49.75 3.87 24.55
CA PRO A 23 -48.94 2.72 25.02
C PRO A 23 -47.93 2.22 23.93
N ALA A 24 -46.97 1.29 24.07
CA ALA A 24 -46.62 0.27 25.07
C ALA A 24 -45.10 -0.05 25.01
N LYS A 25 -44.57 -0.63 26.10
CA LYS A 25 -43.18 -1.08 26.32
C LYS A 25 -42.77 -2.28 25.44
N LYS A 26 -41.50 -2.32 25.02
CA LYS A 26 -40.74 -3.54 24.70
C LYS A 26 -39.59 -3.69 25.69
N GLU A 27 -39.45 -4.91 26.20
CA GLU A 27 -38.50 -5.35 27.23
C GLU A 27 -37.04 -5.19 26.81
N GLU A 28 -36.22 -4.76 27.77
CA GLU A 28 -34.76 -4.78 27.76
C GLU A 28 -34.22 -6.21 27.88
N ALA A 29 -33.26 -6.55 27.03
CA ALA A 29 -32.41 -7.73 27.20
C ALA A 29 -31.18 -7.38 28.08
N PRO A 30 -30.77 -8.24 29.02
CA PRO A 30 -29.70 -7.91 29.96
C PRO A 30 -28.30 -7.96 29.33
N ALA A 31 -27.45 -7.05 29.80
CA ALA A 31 -26.05 -6.90 29.43
C ALA A 31 -25.21 -8.15 29.74
N ALA A 32 -24.41 -8.58 28.77
CA ALA A 32 -23.44 -9.66 28.92
C ALA A 32 -22.23 -9.19 29.74
N ALA A 33 -21.94 -9.92 30.82
CA ALA A 33 -20.79 -9.71 31.70
C ALA A 33 -19.46 -10.10 31.03
N ALA A 34 -18.39 -9.38 31.38
CA ALA A 34 -17.02 -9.63 30.95
C ALA A 34 -16.50 -11.00 31.45
N PRO A 35 -15.63 -11.70 30.68
CA PRO A 35 -15.10 -12.99 31.10
C PRO A 35 -14.07 -12.83 32.21
N VAL A 36 -14.30 -13.52 33.33
CA VAL A 36 -13.38 -13.64 34.47
C VAL A 36 -12.21 -14.54 34.07
N ALA A 37 -10.99 -14.07 34.31
CA ALA A 37 -9.76 -14.82 34.08
C ALA A 37 -9.70 -16.09 34.97
N ALA A 38 -9.37 -17.24 34.37
CA ALA A 38 -9.17 -18.48 35.10
C ALA A 38 -7.89 -18.45 35.97
N PRO A 39 -7.89 -19.07 37.16
CA PRO A 39 -6.70 -19.11 38.01
C PRO A 39 -5.66 -20.10 37.47
N ILE A 40 -4.38 -19.73 37.60
CA ILE A 40 -3.23 -20.53 37.21
C ILE A 40 -3.05 -21.69 38.22
N PRO A 41 -2.96 -22.97 37.79
CA PRO A 41 -2.76 -24.10 38.70
C PRO A 41 -1.37 -24.07 39.33
N THR A 42 -1.32 -24.15 40.66
CA THR A 42 -0.10 -24.04 41.50
C THR A 42 0.53 -25.40 41.86
N ALA A 43 0.32 -26.46 41.07
CA ALA A 43 0.84 -27.79 41.39
C ALA A 43 1.70 -28.34 40.23
N ALA A 44 2.95 -28.70 40.54
CA ALA A 44 3.84 -29.40 39.62
C ALA A 44 3.34 -30.85 39.40
N PRO A 45 3.41 -31.38 38.16
CA PRO A 45 3.01 -32.75 37.88
C PRO A 45 4.00 -33.75 38.49
N VAL A 46 3.45 -34.78 39.13
CA VAL A 46 4.21 -35.88 39.76
C VAL A 46 4.84 -36.76 38.66
N PRO A 47 6.12 -37.17 38.76
CA PRO A 47 6.75 -38.01 37.74
C PRO A 47 6.16 -39.42 37.75
N THR A 48 5.65 -39.87 36.61
CA THR A 48 5.17 -41.24 36.41
C THR A 48 6.35 -42.21 36.38
N ALA A 49 6.24 -43.32 37.14
CA ALA A 49 7.27 -44.34 37.28
C ALA A 49 7.67 -45.00 35.94
N ILE A 50 8.97 -45.22 35.77
CA ILE A 50 9.57 -45.91 34.62
C ILE A 50 9.31 -47.42 34.76
N PRO A 51 8.72 -48.11 33.76
CA PRO A 51 8.54 -49.56 33.81
C PRO A 51 9.88 -50.31 33.69
N THR A 52 10.16 -51.19 34.65
CA THR A 52 11.41 -51.96 34.83
C THR A 52 11.48 -53.28 34.04
N GLN A 53 10.71 -53.43 32.96
CA GLN A 53 10.74 -54.66 32.15
C GLN A 53 11.81 -54.55 31.05
N PRO A 54 12.69 -55.55 30.88
CA PRO A 54 13.65 -55.54 29.77
C PRO A 54 12.89 -55.67 28.44
N ILE A 55 13.11 -54.70 27.55
CA ILE A 55 12.58 -54.69 26.19
C ILE A 55 13.18 -55.88 25.44
N SER A 56 12.34 -56.85 25.06
CA SER A 56 12.72 -57.92 24.14
C SER A 56 12.99 -57.31 22.77
N THR A 57 14.26 -57.24 22.37
CA THR A 57 14.67 -56.77 21.05
C THR A 57 14.60 -57.92 20.05
N THR A 58 13.45 -58.07 19.39
CA THR A 58 13.38 -58.87 18.16
C THR A 58 14.22 -58.18 17.08
N LYS A 59 15.22 -58.89 16.53
CA LYS A 59 16.06 -58.44 15.40
C LYS A 59 15.18 -57.94 14.24
N THR A 60 15.25 -56.64 13.96
CA THR A 60 14.63 -55.95 12.81
C THR A 60 15.41 -56.20 11.51
N ALA A 61 15.57 -57.46 11.11
CA ALA A 61 16.27 -57.81 9.87
C ALA A 61 15.39 -58.47 8.80
N ASP A 62 14.14 -58.86 9.11
CA ASP A 62 13.27 -59.55 8.14
C ASP A 62 11.85 -58.94 8.04
N VAL A 63 11.71 -57.62 8.19
CA VAL A 63 10.48 -56.93 7.76
C VAL A 63 10.71 -56.36 6.37
N LYS A 64 10.38 -57.15 5.36
CA LYS A 64 10.20 -56.66 3.98
C LYS A 64 9.12 -55.57 4.04
N PRO A 65 9.35 -54.34 3.50
CA PRO A 65 8.35 -53.29 3.57
C PRO A 65 7.13 -53.71 2.75
N THR A 66 6.07 -54.12 3.43
CA THR A 66 4.73 -54.20 2.83
C THR A 66 4.33 -52.75 2.52
N PRO A 67 3.98 -52.42 1.27
CA PRO A 67 3.46 -51.09 0.95
C PRO A 67 2.25 -50.82 1.84
N ALA A 68 2.35 -49.82 2.71
CA ALA A 68 1.20 -49.34 3.45
C ALA A 68 0.14 -48.93 2.41
N ALA A 69 -1.01 -49.58 2.42
CA ALA A 69 -2.12 -49.20 1.57
C ALA A 69 -2.49 -47.75 1.88
N GLU A 70 -2.36 -46.88 0.87
CA GLU A 70 -2.80 -45.49 0.96
C GLU A 70 -4.27 -45.48 1.37
N ALA A 71 -4.56 -44.94 2.55
CA ALA A 71 -5.93 -44.67 2.96
C ALA A 71 -6.55 -43.75 1.88
N PRO A 72 -7.74 -44.07 1.34
CA PRO A 72 -8.34 -43.26 0.29
C PRO A 72 -8.63 -41.87 0.85
N VAL A 73 -7.92 -40.87 0.34
CA VAL A 73 -8.22 -39.48 0.68
C VAL A 73 -9.58 -39.16 0.08
N ALA A 74 -10.58 -38.93 0.95
CA ALA A 74 -11.89 -38.48 0.53
C ALA A 74 -11.79 -37.07 -0.07
N GLY A 75 -12.03 -36.97 -1.39
CA GLY A 75 -11.99 -35.73 -2.17
C GLY A 75 -11.22 -35.90 -3.48
N SER A 76 -11.72 -35.31 -4.58
CA SER A 76 -11.02 -35.39 -5.87
C SER A 76 -9.71 -34.60 -5.81
N ARG A 77 -8.59 -35.29 -5.61
CA ARG A 77 -7.25 -34.72 -5.79
C ARG A 77 -6.91 -34.59 -7.29
N GLY A 78 -7.68 -33.76 -7.98
CA GLY A 78 -7.48 -33.49 -9.40
C GLY A 78 -6.45 -32.37 -9.61
N GLU A 79 -5.32 -32.68 -10.23
CA GLU A 79 -4.39 -31.65 -10.74
C GLU A 79 -4.80 -31.24 -12.16
N ARG A 80 -4.99 -29.94 -12.40
CA ARG A 80 -5.22 -29.40 -13.75
C ARG A 80 -3.96 -28.69 -14.24
N ARG A 81 -3.31 -29.28 -15.25
CA ARG A 81 -2.17 -28.66 -15.95
C ARG A 81 -2.67 -27.78 -17.09
N VAL A 82 -2.25 -26.51 -17.08
CA VAL A 82 -2.56 -25.54 -18.15
C VAL A 82 -1.25 -25.02 -18.72
N LYS A 83 -1.06 -25.15 -20.03
CA LYS A 83 0.13 -24.64 -20.72
C LYS A 83 0.10 -23.09 -20.73
N MET A 84 1.21 -22.46 -20.35
CA MET A 84 1.33 -21.01 -20.46
C MET A 84 1.33 -20.57 -21.94
N ASN A 85 0.62 -19.48 -22.22
CA ASN A 85 0.69 -18.85 -23.55
C ASN A 85 2.04 -18.12 -23.72
N ARG A 86 2.39 -17.79 -24.98
CA ARG A 86 3.69 -17.16 -25.32
C ARG A 86 3.89 -15.82 -24.60
N MET A 87 2.83 -15.02 -24.47
CA MET A 87 2.89 -13.72 -23.79
C MET A 87 3.22 -13.90 -22.30
N ARG A 88 2.54 -14.82 -21.61
CA ARG A 88 2.76 -15.11 -20.19
C ARG A 88 4.16 -15.67 -19.93
N LEU A 89 4.66 -16.55 -20.81
CA LEU A 89 6.03 -17.05 -20.75
C LEU A 89 7.05 -15.90 -20.83
N ARG A 90 6.88 -14.98 -21.79
CA ARG A 90 7.78 -13.83 -21.96
C ARG A 90 7.74 -12.88 -20.77
N ILE A 91 6.55 -12.61 -20.21
CA ILE A 91 6.41 -11.80 -18.99
C ILE A 91 7.13 -12.48 -17.81
N ALA A 92 6.92 -13.78 -17.61
CA ALA A 92 7.56 -14.53 -16.51
C ALA A 92 9.08 -14.49 -16.62
N GLN A 93 9.63 -14.68 -17.83
CA GLN A 93 11.07 -14.60 -18.07
C GLN A 93 11.59 -13.19 -17.75
N ARG A 94 10.98 -12.14 -18.32
CA ARG A 94 11.41 -10.74 -18.10
C ARG A 94 11.37 -10.32 -16.62
N LEU A 95 10.34 -10.71 -15.88
CA LEU A 95 10.24 -10.40 -14.45
C LEU A 95 11.32 -11.12 -13.63
N LYS A 96 11.66 -12.36 -14.01
CA LYS A 96 12.73 -13.09 -13.33
C LYS A 96 14.11 -12.55 -13.67
N ASP A 97 14.32 -12.15 -14.92
CA ASP A 97 15.56 -11.50 -15.36
C ASP A 97 15.79 -10.20 -14.59
N ALA A 98 14.74 -9.37 -14.44
CA ALA A 98 14.80 -8.15 -13.63
C ALA A 98 15.35 -8.41 -12.21
N GLN A 99 14.84 -9.45 -11.54
CA GLN A 99 15.26 -9.81 -10.18
C GLN A 99 16.69 -10.37 -10.10
N ASN A 100 17.13 -11.06 -11.14
CA ASN A 100 18.48 -11.65 -11.15
C ASN A 100 19.54 -10.60 -11.50
N THR A 101 19.18 -9.60 -12.31
CA THR A 101 20.08 -8.52 -12.72
C THR A 101 20.17 -7.42 -11.67
N ALA A 102 19.03 -6.90 -11.20
CA ALA A 102 19.01 -5.80 -10.24
C ALA A 102 19.16 -6.28 -8.80
N ALA A 103 19.94 -5.57 -7.99
CA ALA A 103 19.99 -5.78 -6.55
C ALA A 103 18.80 -5.07 -5.89
N MET A 104 17.58 -5.59 -6.09
CA MET A 104 16.35 -4.92 -5.68
C MET A 104 16.21 -4.88 -4.15
N LEU A 105 16.27 -3.68 -3.56
CA LEU A 105 15.85 -3.43 -2.18
C LEU A 105 14.63 -2.52 -2.16
N THR A 106 13.86 -2.57 -1.06
CA THR A 106 12.66 -1.75 -0.89
C THR A 106 12.73 -0.99 0.42
N THR A 107 12.53 0.33 0.35
CA THR A 107 12.32 1.18 1.52
C THR A 107 10.87 1.65 1.57
N PHE A 108 10.36 1.88 2.77
CA PHE A 108 8.96 2.21 3.01
C PHE A 108 8.85 3.52 3.79
N ASN A 109 7.75 4.23 3.55
CA ASN A 109 7.35 5.37 4.37
C ASN A 109 5.82 5.41 4.44
N GLU A 110 5.28 6.18 5.37
CA GLU A 110 3.85 6.51 5.39
C GLU A 110 3.65 8.00 5.09
N ILE A 111 2.52 8.37 4.50
CA ILE A 111 2.17 9.73 4.09
C ILE A 111 0.80 10.06 4.67
N ASP A 112 0.68 11.19 5.37
CA ASP A 112 -0.63 11.78 5.70
C ASP A 112 -1.23 12.44 4.46
N MET A 113 -2.32 11.88 3.95
CA MET A 113 -2.99 12.36 2.75
C MET A 113 -3.94 13.54 3.02
N SER A 114 -4.12 13.95 4.28
CA SER A 114 -5.11 14.98 4.66
C SER A 114 -4.89 16.32 3.94
N GLY A 115 -3.64 16.75 3.77
CA GLY A 115 -3.29 17.99 3.06
C GLY A 115 -3.74 17.98 1.61
N ILE A 116 -3.31 16.98 0.83
CA ILE A 116 -3.68 16.86 -0.59
C ILE A 116 -5.18 16.56 -0.78
N MET A 117 -5.80 15.80 0.12
CA MET A 117 -7.25 15.54 0.08
C MET A 117 -8.05 16.82 0.34
N LYS A 118 -7.61 17.67 1.27
CA LYS A 118 -8.24 18.97 1.52
C LYS A 118 -8.12 19.88 0.31
N MET A 119 -6.93 20.02 -0.26
CA MET A 119 -6.70 20.79 -1.49
C MET A 119 -7.62 20.30 -2.62
N ARG A 120 -7.67 18.98 -2.85
CA ARG A 120 -8.55 18.41 -3.87
C ARG A 120 -10.01 18.72 -3.60
N LYS A 121 -10.48 18.59 -2.35
CA LYS A 121 -11.89 18.86 -2.00
C LYS A 121 -12.28 20.31 -2.27
N GLU A 122 -11.38 21.25 -2.04
CA GLU A 122 -11.60 22.69 -2.21
C GLU A 122 -11.60 23.11 -3.69
N TYR A 123 -10.67 22.60 -4.50
CA TYR A 123 -10.44 23.08 -5.86
C TYR A 123 -10.94 22.15 -6.98
N LYS A 124 -11.39 20.92 -6.68
CA LYS A 124 -11.78 19.94 -7.74
C LYS A 124 -12.82 20.49 -8.73
N ASP A 125 -13.86 21.17 -8.24
CA ASP A 125 -15.00 21.57 -9.05
C ASP A 125 -14.64 22.81 -9.89
N LEU A 126 -13.81 23.70 -9.32
CA LEU A 126 -13.23 24.83 -10.06
C LEU A 126 -12.27 24.35 -11.15
N PHE A 127 -11.39 23.39 -10.82
CA PHE A 127 -10.43 22.82 -11.75
C PHE A 127 -11.12 22.11 -12.92
N GLU A 128 -12.18 21.35 -12.65
CA GLU A 128 -12.98 20.69 -13.70
C GLU A 128 -13.71 21.72 -14.58
N LYS A 129 -14.26 22.78 -13.98
CA LYS A 129 -14.93 23.86 -14.74
C LYS A 129 -13.99 24.66 -15.65
N GLU A 130 -12.80 25.01 -15.16
CA GLU A 130 -11.85 25.86 -15.90
C GLU A 130 -11.05 25.10 -16.95
N HIS A 131 -10.84 23.79 -16.76
CA HIS A 131 -9.88 23.03 -17.57
C HIS A 131 -10.44 21.79 -18.27
N ASP A 132 -11.71 21.43 -18.02
CA ASP A 132 -12.37 20.21 -18.52
C ASP A 132 -11.53 18.95 -18.22
N SER A 133 -10.93 18.91 -17.03
CA SER A 133 -10.08 17.83 -16.57
C SER A 133 -10.32 17.57 -15.08
N ARG A 134 -10.20 16.32 -14.65
CA ARG A 134 -10.43 15.95 -13.25
C ARG A 134 -9.13 16.06 -12.47
N LEU A 135 -9.18 16.75 -11.33
CA LEU A 135 -8.06 16.80 -10.40
C LEU A 135 -7.94 15.46 -9.66
N GLY A 136 -6.91 14.68 -9.99
CA GLY A 136 -6.56 13.42 -9.34
C GLY A 136 -5.48 13.59 -8.27
N PHE A 137 -5.07 12.48 -7.67
CA PHE A 137 -3.89 12.43 -6.79
C PHE A 137 -2.62 12.09 -7.56
N MET A 138 -2.74 11.34 -8.67
CA MET A 138 -1.60 10.84 -9.44
C MET A 138 -0.71 11.97 -9.97
N SER A 139 -1.29 13.08 -10.43
CA SER A 139 -0.51 14.24 -10.89
C SER A 139 0.41 14.81 -9.82
N ALA A 140 -0.04 14.86 -8.55
CA ALA A 140 0.78 15.31 -7.43
C ALA A 140 1.96 14.36 -7.16
N PHE A 141 1.72 13.04 -7.20
CA PHE A 141 2.78 12.05 -7.03
C PHE A 141 3.78 12.07 -8.19
N ILE A 142 3.30 12.14 -9.43
CA ILE A 142 4.14 12.22 -10.63
C ILE A 142 5.01 13.49 -10.58
N LYS A 143 4.41 14.65 -10.24
CA LYS A 143 5.17 15.90 -10.13
C LYS A 143 6.16 15.87 -8.97
N ALA A 144 5.77 15.35 -7.80
CA ALA A 144 6.66 15.21 -6.65
C ALA A 144 7.82 14.25 -6.94
N SER A 145 7.57 13.14 -7.63
CA SER A 145 8.59 12.22 -8.10
C SER A 145 9.54 12.90 -9.09
N SER A 146 9.04 13.66 -10.06
CA SER A 146 9.90 14.38 -11.01
C SER A 146 10.85 15.37 -10.32
N VAL A 147 10.34 16.18 -9.38
CA VAL A 147 11.21 17.07 -8.57
C VAL A 147 12.22 16.27 -7.75
N GLY A 148 11.81 15.13 -7.19
CA GLY A 148 12.71 14.23 -6.46
C GLY A 148 13.81 13.64 -7.35
N LEU A 149 13.47 13.25 -8.58
CA LEU A 149 14.39 12.64 -9.54
C LEU A 149 15.45 13.63 -10.02
N GLN A 150 15.11 14.92 -10.11
CA GLN A 150 16.06 15.98 -10.39
C GLN A 150 17.03 16.23 -9.21
N LYS A 151 16.55 16.11 -7.96
CA LYS A 151 17.40 16.26 -6.77
C LYS A 151 18.29 15.04 -6.52
N GLU A 152 17.84 13.85 -6.92
CA GLU A 152 18.58 12.58 -6.79
C GLU A 152 18.73 11.89 -8.17
N PRO A 153 19.64 12.38 -9.05
CA PRO A 153 19.77 11.89 -10.43
C PRO A 153 20.09 10.40 -10.57
N ALA A 154 20.71 9.79 -9.54
CA ALA A 154 21.03 8.37 -9.51
C ALA A 154 19.78 7.48 -9.66
N ILE A 155 18.64 7.92 -9.13
CA ILE A 155 17.37 7.18 -9.24
C ILE A 155 16.80 7.25 -10.66
N ASN A 156 17.08 8.34 -11.37
CA ASN A 156 16.67 8.56 -12.78
C ASN A 156 17.63 7.91 -13.79
N ALA A 157 18.83 7.55 -13.34
CA ALA A 157 19.87 6.92 -14.15
C ALA A 157 19.64 5.41 -14.29
N VAL A 158 20.33 4.78 -15.24
CA VAL A 158 20.30 3.32 -15.44
C VAL A 158 21.70 2.76 -15.66
N ILE A 159 21.88 1.49 -15.32
CA ILE A 159 23.08 0.74 -15.65
C ILE A 159 22.89 0.14 -17.05
N ASP A 160 23.79 0.45 -17.97
CA ASP A 160 23.92 -0.27 -19.23
C ASP A 160 24.85 -1.46 -19.01
N ASP A 161 24.28 -2.65 -18.80
CA ASP A 161 25.05 -3.88 -18.59
C ASP A 161 25.85 -4.30 -19.85
N ALA A 162 25.58 -3.73 -21.04
CA ALA A 162 26.33 -4.03 -22.26
C ALA A 162 27.65 -3.23 -22.35
N THR A 163 27.64 -1.96 -21.95
CA THR A 163 28.84 -1.09 -21.95
C THR A 163 29.49 -0.97 -20.56
N ASN A 164 28.83 -1.44 -19.51
CA ASN A 164 29.20 -1.24 -18.10
C ASN A 164 29.27 0.24 -17.70
N GLU A 165 28.39 1.06 -18.27
CA GLU A 165 28.32 2.50 -18.02
C GLU A 165 27.01 2.86 -17.30
N ILE A 166 27.03 3.99 -16.60
CA ILE A 166 25.84 4.56 -15.97
C ILE A 166 25.33 5.68 -16.89
N ILE A 167 24.09 5.53 -17.36
CA ILE A 167 23.42 6.52 -18.20
C ILE A 167 22.56 7.41 -17.30
N PHE A 168 23.05 8.61 -17.04
CA PHE A 168 22.26 9.68 -16.43
C PHE A 168 21.36 10.34 -17.48
N ARG A 169 20.15 10.72 -17.07
CA ARG A 169 19.17 11.39 -17.93
C ARG A 169 18.75 12.70 -17.28
N ASP A 170 18.81 13.78 -18.07
CA ASP A 170 18.41 15.11 -17.63
C ASP A 170 16.89 15.35 -17.72
N TYR A 171 16.19 14.51 -18.49
CA TYR A 171 14.73 14.51 -18.62
C TYR A 171 14.09 13.48 -17.69
N THR A 172 12.82 13.70 -17.35
CA THR A 172 12.02 12.79 -16.53
C THR A 172 10.84 12.22 -17.32
N ASP A 173 10.96 10.97 -17.73
CA ASP A 173 9.85 10.23 -18.34
C ASP A 173 9.24 9.27 -17.32
N VAL A 174 8.07 9.59 -16.78
CA VAL A 174 7.42 8.77 -15.74
C VAL A 174 6.46 7.79 -16.38
N SER A 175 6.73 6.51 -16.19
CA SER A 175 5.84 5.42 -16.53
C SER A 175 4.77 5.24 -15.45
N PHE A 176 3.53 4.92 -15.81
CA PHE A 176 2.50 4.60 -14.84
C PHE A 176 1.77 3.30 -15.16
N ALA A 177 1.46 2.53 -14.13
CA ALA A 177 0.77 1.26 -14.30
C ALA A 177 -0.75 1.46 -14.50
N ALA A 178 -1.25 1.14 -15.69
CA ALA A 178 -2.66 1.24 -16.05
C ALA A 178 -3.32 -0.14 -16.14
N ALA A 179 -4.37 -0.35 -15.35
CA ALA A 179 -5.16 -1.58 -15.40
C ALA A 179 -6.09 -1.60 -16.63
N THR A 180 -6.08 -2.71 -17.37
CA THR A 180 -6.94 -2.95 -18.54
C THR A 180 -7.63 -4.32 -18.43
N PRO A 181 -8.71 -4.57 -19.19
CA PRO A 181 -9.37 -5.88 -19.19
C PRO A 181 -8.47 -7.05 -19.61
N LYS A 182 -7.40 -6.79 -20.37
CA LYS A 182 -6.43 -7.80 -20.84
C LYS A 182 -5.23 -7.95 -19.91
N GLY A 183 -5.16 -7.18 -18.84
CA GLY A 183 -4.05 -7.16 -17.89
C GLY A 183 -3.51 -5.76 -17.62
N LEU A 184 -2.29 -5.69 -17.12
CA LEU A 184 -1.61 -4.44 -16.79
C LEU A 184 -0.74 -3.99 -17.98
N VAL A 185 -0.83 -2.71 -18.32
CA VAL A 185 0.08 -2.05 -19.28
C VAL A 185 0.74 -0.86 -18.61
N VAL A 186 1.91 -0.45 -19.12
CA VAL A 186 2.75 0.59 -18.51
C VAL A 186 3.08 1.65 -19.56
N PRO A 187 2.17 2.59 -19.84
CA PRO A 187 2.45 3.75 -20.67
C PRO A 187 3.41 4.75 -20.00
N VAL A 188 4.00 5.63 -20.81
CA VAL A 188 5.01 6.62 -20.42
C VAL A 188 4.49 8.04 -20.64
N ILE A 189 4.59 8.89 -19.61
CA ILE A 189 4.38 10.34 -19.69
C ILE A 189 5.76 10.98 -19.83
N ARG A 190 5.99 11.71 -20.93
CA ARG A 190 7.32 12.23 -21.26
C ARG A 190 7.53 13.66 -20.77
N ASN A 191 8.77 14.00 -20.39
CA ASN A 191 9.18 15.35 -19.98
C ASN A 191 8.33 15.96 -18.84
N VAL A 192 8.04 15.17 -17.81
CA VAL A 192 7.18 15.55 -16.67
C VAL A 192 7.71 16.76 -15.92
N GLU A 193 9.03 17.01 -15.96
CA GLU A 193 9.65 18.15 -15.30
C GLU A 193 9.12 19.49 -15.80
N THR A 194 8.73 19.57 -17.08
CA THR A 194 8.20 20.79 -17.71
C THR A 194 6.67 20.92 -17.59
N MET A 195 5.98 19.84 -17.21
CA MET A 195 4.52 19.79 -17.19
C MET A 195 3.90 20.43 -15.96
N SER A 196 2.76 21.09 -16.13
CA SER A 196 1.89 21.47 -15.02
C SER A 196 1.08 20.25 -14.52
N LEU A 197 0.42 20.38 -13.36
CA LEU A 197 -0.49 19.33 -12.88
C LEU A 197 -1.62 19.05 -13.88
N LEU A 198 -2.09 20.08 -14.60
CA LEU A 198 -3.12 19.93 -15.63
C LEU A 198 -2.63 19.10 -16.82
N ASP A 199 -1.42 19.38 -17.30
CA ASP A 199 -0.84 18.65 -18.42
C ASP A 199 -0.68 17.17 -18.07
N ILE A 200 -0.23 16.89 -16.85
CA ILE A 200 -0.11 15.51 -16.33
C ILE A 200 -1.48 14.82 -16.27
N GLU A 201 -2.52 15.48 -15.75
CA GLU A 201 -3.87 14.87 -15.68
C GLU A 201 -4.47 14.63 -17.08
N ARG A 202 -4.26 15.55 -18.02
CA ARG A 202 -4.70 15.38 -19.42
C ARG A 202 -4.02 14.19 -20.07
N GLU A 203 -2.70 14.07 -19.88
CA GLU A 203 -1.93 12.98 -20.48
C GLU A 203 -2.26 11.63 -19.83
N LEU A 204 -2.45 11.60 -18.50
CA LEU A 204 -2.97 10.44 -17.78
C LEU A 204 -4.33 10.00 -18.33
N ALA A 205 -5.27 10.93 -18.53
CA ALA A 205 -6.59 10.63 -19.07
C ALA A 205 -6.51 10.09 -20.49
N ARG A 206 -5.68 10.70 -21.35
CA ARG A 206 -5.43 10.28 -22.74
C ARG A 206 -4.90 8.85 -22.79
N LEU A 207 -3.76 8.59 -22.15
CA LEU A 207 -3.09 7.28 -22.14
C LEU A 207 -3.94 6.20 -21.48
N SER A 208 -4.62 6.53 -20.37
CA SER A 208 -5.54 5.59 -19.70
C SER A 208 -6.76 5.23 -20.55
N GLY A 209 -7.26 6.17 -21.37
CA GLY A 209 -8.35 5.93 -22.32
C GLY A 209 -7.92 4.98 -23.44
N ILE A 210 -6.75 5.24 -24.04
CA ILE A 210 -6.17 4.40 -25.10
C ILE A 210 -5.85 3.00 -24.58
N ALA A 211 -5.28 2.89 -23.38
CA ALA A 211 -4.98 1.62 -22.71
C ALA A 211 -6.25 0.79 -22.48
N ARG A 212 -7.32 1.41 -21.96
CA ARG A 212 -8.62 0.75 -21.76
C ARG A 212 -9.24 0.30 -23.09
N ALA A 213 -9.06 1.06 -24.16
CA ALA A 213 -9.48 0.68 -25.51
C ALA A 213 -8.61 -0.43 -26.13
N GLY A 214 -7.48 -0.78 -25.51
CA GLY A 214 -6.53 -1.78 -26.03
C GLY A 214 -5.83 -1.35 -27.32
N LYS A 215 -5.70 -0.04 -27.54
CA LYS A 215 -5.09 0.58 -28.73
C LYS A 215 -3.77 1.28 -28.43
N LEU A 216 -3.15 0.96 -27.29
CA LEU A 216 -1.90 1.60 -26.86
C LEU A 216 -0.78 1.20 -27.81
N ALA A 217 -0.11 2.22 -28.36
CA ALA A 217 0.98 2.02 -29.29
C ALA A 217 2.24 1.54 -28.54
N ILE A 218 3.21 0.95 -29.24
CA ILE A 218 4.44 0.47 -28.60
C ILE A 218 5.26 1.67 -28.12
N GLU A 219 5.24 2.75 -28.89
CA GLU A 219 5.92 4.03 -28.66
C GLU A 219 5.41 4.73 -27.38
N ASP A 220 4.15 4.50 -27.02
CA ASP A 220 3.55 4.99 -25.76
C ASP A 220 4.04 4.18 -24.54
N MET A 221 4.62 2.98 -24.73
CA MET A 221 5.12 2.10 -23.67
C MET A 221 6.66 2.03 -23.64
N GLU A 222 7.33 2.53 -24.66
CA GLU A 222 8.78 2.43 -24.81
C GLU A 222 9.51 3.52 -24.02
N GLY A 223 10.57 3.12 -23.33
CA GLY A 223 11.41 4.01 -22.53
C GLY A 223 10.90 4.15 -21.09
N GLY A 224 10.79 5.39 -20.62
CA GLY A 224 10.53 5.70 -19.22
C GLY A 224 11.79 5.58 -18.37
N THR A 225 11.98 6.53 -17.47
CA THR A 225 13.13 6.59 -16.55
C THR A 225 12.76 6.11 -15.16
N PHE A 226 11.50 6.26 -14.77
CA PHE A 226 10.96 5.87 -13.48
C PHE A 226 9.52 5.37 -13.61
N THR A 227 9.10 4.42 -12.76
CA THR A 227 7.71 3.91 -12.77
C THR A 227 6.96 4.27 -11.49
N ILE A 228 5.68 4.61 -11.62
CA ILE A 228 4.72 4.69 -10.51
C ILE A 228 3.63 3.64 -10.71
N SER A 229 3.39 2.82 -9.68
CA SER A 229 2.33 1.82 -9.66
C SER A 229 1.38 2.09 -8.51
N ASN A 230 0.07 2.10 -8.78
CA ASN A 230 -0.95 2.34 -7.76
C ASN A 230 -1.74 1.05 -7.47
N GLY A 231 -1.28 0.29 -6.48
CA GLY A 231 -2.00 -0.88 -5.96
C GLY A 231 -3.15 -0.51 -5.01
N GLY A 232 -3.22 0.74 -4.58
CA GLY A 232 -4.26 1.25 -3.68
C GLY A 232 -5.66 1.18 -4.25
N VAL A 233 -5.80 1.21 -5.58
CA VAL A 233 -7.08 1.02 -6.26
C VAL A 233 -7.71 -0.36 -6.00
N PHE A 234 -6.90 -1.34 -5.59
CA PHE A 234 -7.32 -2.69 -5.21
C PHE A 234 -7.35 -2.92 -3.70
N GLY A 235 -7.12 -1.87 -2.89
CA GLY A 235 -7.11 -1.97 -1.43
C GLY A 235 -5.83 -2.59 -0.84
N SER A 236 -4.71 -2.58 -1.57
CA SER A 236 -3.43 -3.02 -1.02
C SER A 236 -2.99 -2.12 0.14
N LEU A 237 -2.52 -2.70 1.25
CA LEU A 237 -1.99 -1.93 2.39
C LEU A 237 -0.57 -1.43 2.11
N PHE A 238 0.34 -2.36 1.78
CA PHE A 238 1.70 -2.10 1.29
C PHE A 238 2.20 -3.34 0.54
N GLY A 239 3.28 -3.20 -0.21
CA GLY A 239 3.94 -4.29 -0.93
C GLY A 239 5.26 -3.85 -1.53
N THR A 240 6.01 -4.80 -2.07
CA THR A 240 7.30 -4.57 -2.74
C THR A 240 7.09 -4.51 -4.26
N PRO A 241 6.98 -3.32 -4.87
CA PRO A 241 6.85 -3.21 -6.32
C PRO A 241 8.09 -3.81 -7.01
N ILE A 242 7.91 -4.35 -8.22
CA ILE A 242 9.02 -4.88 -9.02
C ILE A 242 9.45 -3.82 -10.03
N ILE A 243 10.76 -3.56 -10.11
CA ILE A 243 11.33 -2.62 -11.09
C ILE A 243 10.96 -3.07 -12.50
N ASN A 244 10.69 -2.11 -13.39
CA ASN A 244 10.47 -2.34 -14.81
C ASN A 244 11.77 -2.05 -15.58
N PRO A 245 12.60 -3.05 -15.93
CA PRO A 245 13.86 -2.79 -16.62
C PRO A 245 13.66 -2.05 -17.94
N PRO A 246 14.60 -1.16 -18.33
CA PRO A 246 15.93 -0.96 -17.74
C PRO A 246 15.97 0.06 -16.58
N GLN A 247 14.83 0.50 -16.04
CA GLN A 247 14.77 1.53 -15.01
C GLN A 247 15.45 1.10 -13.70
N SER A 248 15.79 2.07 -12.85
CA SER A 248 16.47 1.81 -11.57
C SER A 248 15.57 1.95 -10.35
N GLY A 249 14.33 2.42 -10.53
CA GLY A 249 13.41 2.66 -9.43
C GLY A 249 11.94 2.58 -9.81
N ILE A 250 11.12 2.17 -8.83
CA ILE A 250 9.66 2.16 -8.92
C ILE A 250 9.03 2.61 -7.61
N LEU A 251 8.09 3.55 -7.69
CA LEU A 251 7.24 3.97 -6.57
C LEU A 251 5.93 3.18 -6.55
N GLY A 252 5.69 2.47 -5.46
CA GLY A 252 4.42 1.83 -5.14
C GLY A 252 3.56 2.71 -4.26
N MET A 253 2.43 3.18 -4.81
CA MET A 253 1.33 3.80 -4.06
C MET A 253 0.36 2.72 -3.61
N HIS A 254 -0.12 2.82 -2.38
CA HIS A 254 -1.04 1.87 -1.78
C HIS A 254 -2.34 2.54 -1.33
N GLY A 255 -3.21 1.79 -0.66
CA GLY A 255 -4.51 2.28 -0.22
C GLY A 255 -4.37 3.38 0.83
N VAL A 256 -5.35 4.29 0.82
CA VAL A 256 -5.51 5.30 1.86
C VAL A 256 -6.49 4.75 2.90
N PHE A 257 -6.05 4.65 4.15
CA PHE A 257 -6.86 4.13 5.24
C PHE A 257 -6.81 5.08 6.44
N ASP A 258 -7.95 5.29 7.07
CA ASP A 258 -8.01 6.06 8.31
C ASP A 258 -7.28 5.29 9.43
N ARG A 259 -6.24 5.92 10.01
CA ARG A 259 -5.39 5.32 11.04
C ARG A 259 -5.17 6.31 12.20
N PRO A 260 -5.14 5.83 13.45
CA PRO A 260 -4.73 6.64 14.57
C PRO A 260 -3.24 6.93 14.49
N VAL A 261 -2.87 8.21 14.48
CA VAL A 261 -1.48 8.69 14.44
C VAL A 261 -1.26 9.73 15.54
N ALA A 262 -0.04 9.82 16.04
CA ALA A 262 0.33 10.81 17.04
C ALA A 262 0.70 12.13 16.36
N ILE A 263 -0.06 13.20 16.62
CA ILE A 263 0.19 14.56 16.14
C ILE A 263 0.22 15.48 17.36
N ASP A 264 1.33 16.20 17.55
CA ASP A 264 1.52 17.13 18.68
C ASP A 264 1.17 16.51 20.06
N GLY A 265 1.55 15.24 20.25
CA GLY A 265 1.30 14.48 21.48
C GLY A 265 -0.14 13.98 21.66
N LYS A 266 -1.03 14.17 20.68
CA LYS A 266 -2.42 13.68 20.69
C LYS A 266 -2.62 12.58 19.64
N VAL A 267 -3.52 11.64 19.93
CA VAL A 267 -3.94 10.64 18.95
C VAL A 267 -5.05 11.22 18.09
N GLU A 268 -4.79 11.35 16.80
CA GLU A 268 -5.77 11.80 15.81
C GLU A 268 -5.93 10.75 14.71
N ILE A 269 -7.13 10.63 14.16
CA ILE A 269 -7.36 9.77 12.99
C ILE A 269 -7.02 10.55 11.74
N ARG A 270 -6.11 10.01 10.92
CA ARG A 270 -5.69 10.62 9.64
C ARG A 270 -5.80 9.62 8.50
N PRO A 271 -6.11 10.09 7.27
CA PRO A 271 -6.07 9.25 6.08
C PRO A 271 -4.61 8.98 5.70
N MET A 272 -4.10 7.82 6.07
CA MET A 272 -2.70 7.45 5.89
C MET A 272 -2.52 6.52 4.68
N MET A 273 -1.46 6.75 3.90
CA MET A 273 -1.03 5.87 2.81
C MET A 273 0.38 5.35 3.09
N TYR A 274 0.61 4.04 2.94
CA TYR A 274 1.97 3.53 2.82
C TYR A 274 2.49 3.69 1.40
N VAL A 275 3.73 4.10 1.27
CA VAL A 275 4.46 4.17 0.00
C VAL A 275 5.71 3.32 0.08
N ALA A 276 6.02 2.65 -1.02
CA ALA A 276 7.21 1.82 -1.15
C ALA A 276 8.05 2.31 -2.33
N LEU A 277 9.35 2.45 -2.13
CA LEU A 277 10.30 2.65 -3.21
C LEU A 277 11.14 1.39 -3.33
N THR A 278 11.03 0.69 -4.44
CA THR A 278 11.98 -0.37 -4.81
C THR A 278 13.01 0.22 -5.76
N TYR A 279 14.29 -0.03 -5.47
CA TYR A 279 15.42 0.54 -6.21
C TYR A 279 16.53 -0.50 -6.43
N ASP A 280 17.31 -0.33 -7.49
CA ASP A 280 18.48 -1.16 -7.78
C ASP A 280 19.67 -0.68 -6.94
N HIS A 281 20.03 -1.46 -5.91
CA HIS A 281 21.11 -1.13 -4.99
C HIS A 281 22.51 -1.25 -5.62
N ARG A 282 22.62 -1.68 -6.89
CA ARG A 282 23.86 -1.53 -7.66
C ARG A 282 24.15 -0.07 -8.01
N LEU A 283 23.11 0.75 -8.13
CA LEU A 283 23.19 2.16 -8.56
C LEU A 283 22.79 3.14 -7.47
N VAL A 284 21.73 2.84 -6.72
CA VAL A 284 21.11 3.76 -5.76
C VAL A 284 21.44 3.32 -4.34
N ASP A 285 22.02 4.23 -3.57
CA ASP A 285 22.33 3.97 -2.16
C ASP A 285 21.11 4.18 -1.25
N GLY A 286 21.13 3.55 -0.06
CA GLY A 286 20.05 3.71 0.93
C GLY A 286 19.79 5.16 1.34
N ARG A 287 20.81 6.01 1.38
CA ARG A 287 20.68 7.46 1.66
C ARG A 287 19.82 8.15 0.60
N GLU A 288 20.10 7.89 -0.67
CA GLU A 288 19.43 8.51 -1.81
C GLU A 288 17.97 8.04 -1.88
N ALA A 289 17.75 6.73 -1.76
CA ALA A 289 16.43 6.13 -1.73
C ALA A 289 15.54 6.69 -0.60
N VAL A 290 16.06 6.80 0.61
CA VAL A 290 15.33 7.34 1.77
C VAL A 290 15.09 8.85 1.61
N THR A 291 16.06 9.60 1.11
CA THR A 291 15.95 11.05 0.91
C THR A 291 14.90 11.37 -0.16
N PHE A 292 14.92 10.64 -1.27
CA PHE A 292 13.93 10.73 -2.34
C PHE A 292 12.51 10.43 -1.83
N LEU A 293 12.32 9.31 -1.15
CA LEU A 293 11.00 8.91 -0.65
C LEU A 293 10.48 9.90 0.42
N LYS A 294 11.35 10.42 1.28
CA LYS A 294 11.04 11.49 2.23
C LYS A 294 10.65 12.79 1.52
N GLY A 295 11.35 13.15 0.45
CA GLY A 295 11.05 14.32 -0.38
C GLY A 295 9.65 14.25 -0.98
N ILE A 296 9.25 13.07 -1.48
CA ILE A 296 7.88 12.82 -1.95
C ILE A 296 6.89 12.95 -0.80
N LYS A 297 7.11 12.27 0.33
CA LYS A 297 6.24 12.36 1.52
C LYS A 297 5.94 13.81 1.88
N GLN A 298 6.97 14.64 2.04
CA GLN A 298 6.82 16.03 2.44
C GLN A 298 5.99 16.86 1.45
N LYS A 299 6.19 16.64 0.14
CA LYS A 299 5.46 17.35 -0.93
C LYS A 299 4.00 16.92 -1.03
N ILE A 300 3.66 15.68 -0.67
CA ILE A 300 2.27 15.21 -0.67
C ILE A 300 1.54 15.63 0.62
N GLU A 301 2.22 15.59 1.77
CA GLU A 301 1.66 16.07 3.05
C GLU A 301 1.39 17.58 3.01
N ASP A 302 2.29 18.34 2.36
CA ASP A 302 2.11 19.77 2.12
C ASP A 302 2.35 20.14 0.63
N PRO A 303 1.29 20.13 -0.20
CA PRO A 303 1.39 20.47 -1.62
C PRO A 303 1.95 21.86 -1.92
N ARG A 304 1.92 22.79 -0.94
CA ARG A 304 2.50 24.14 -1.12
C ARG A 304 4.01 24.08 -1.32
N ARG A 305 4.68 23.03 -0.83
CA ARG A 305 6.12 22.81 -1.05
C ARG A 305 6.46 22.61 -2.52
N LEU A 306 5.54 22.06 -3.33
CA LEU A 306 5.72 21.96 -4.78
C LEU A 306 5.75 23.34 -5.45
N LEU A 307 4.99 24.31 -4.93
CA LEU A 307 4.96 25.68 -5.45
C LEU A 307 6.20 26.49 -5.04
N LEU A 308 6.72 26.22 -3.84
CA LEU A 308 7.86 26.93 -3.25
C LEU A 308 9.22 26.30 -3.59
N ASP A 309 9.23 25.21 -4.35
CA ASP A 309 10.42 24.39 -4.66
C ASP A 309 11.22 23.92 -3.43
N LEU A 310 10.49 23.51 -2.37
CA LEU A 310 11.05 23.00 -1.12
C LEU A 310 11.16 21.47 -1.15
#